data_AF-A0A4V1QBC3-F1
#
_entry.id   AF-A0A4V1QBC3-F1
#
_cell.length_a   1.000
_cell.length_b   1.000
_cell.length_c   1.000
_cell.angle_alpha   90.00
_cell.angle_beta   90.00
_cell.angle_gamma   90.00
#
_symmetry.space_group_name_H-M   'P 1'
#
loop_
_entity.id
_entity.type
_entity.pdbx_description
1 polymer ?
#
loop_
_entity_poly.entity_id
_entity_poly.type
_entity_poly.pdbx_seq_one_letter_code
_entity_poly.pdbx_strand_id
1 'polypeptide(L)'
;YTVRYGDSLSGIAWKYNTTYQNIMRLNGLNNFFIYPGQTLRVSGTASSSSNTNSTSSSSNYYYHTPIFNHRNLYDWGQCTWHVFNRRAQIGKGISTYWWNANNWDNAAARDGYRIDYHPTVGSIAQSDAGYYGHVAFVERVNSNGSILVSEMNFSA
;
A
#
# COMPACT_ATOMS: atom_id res chain seq x y z
N TYR A 1 -14.99 -2.83 15.19
CA TYR A 1 -14.51 -1.44 15.13
C TYR A 1 -13.96 -1.18 13.75
N THR A 2 -14.41 -0.14 13.06
CA THR A 2 -13.83 0.27 11.78
C THR A 2 -12.72 1.26 12.06
N VAL A 3 -11.49 0.91 11.67
CA VAL A 3 -10.29 1.74 11.87
C VAL A 3 -10.51 3.08 11.19
N ARG A 4 -10.16 4.18 11.87
CA ARG A 4 -10.24 5.53 11.34
C ARG A 4 -8.84 6.09 11.09
N TYR A 5 -8.79 7.17 10.33
CA TYR A 5 -7.55 7.91 10.11
C TYR A 5 -6.92 8.32 11.46
N GLY A 6 -5.64 8.00 11.65
CA GLY A 6 -4.89 8.27 12.89
C GLY A 6 -5.04 7.21 13.99
N ASP A 7 -5.85 6.16 13.79
CA ASP A 7 -5.95 5.09 14.78
C ASP A 7 -4.73 4.15 14.73
N SER A 8 -4.25 3.78 15.90
CA SER A 8 -3.24 2.72 16.08
C SER A 8 -3.84 1.52 16.78
N LEU A 9 -3.25 0.33 16.59
CA LEU A 9 -3.70 -0.91 17.23
C LEU A 9 -3.71 -0.76 18.76
N SER A 10 -2.73 -0.04 19.31
CA SER A 10 -2.65 0.30 20.73
C SER A 10 -3.73 1.30 21.16
N GLY A 11 -3.99 2.36 20.37
CA GLY A 11 -5.03 3.34 20.68
C GLY A 11 -6.44 2.73 20.67
N ILE A 12 -6.72 1.85 19.71
CA ILE A 12 -7.96 1.08 19.65
C ILE A 12 -8.05 0.12 20.83
N ALA A 13 -6.96 -0.60 21.13
CA ALA A 13 -6.92 -1.52 22.26
C ALA A 13 -7.27 -0.83 23.58
N TRP A 14 -6.67 0.34 23.84
CA TRP A 14 -6.93 1.15 25.02
C TRP A 14 -8.40 1.59 25.10
N LYS A 15 -8.96 2.06 23.99
CA LYS A 15 -10.38 2.47 23.88
C LYS A 15 -11.36 1.33 24.19
N TYR A 16 -11.00 0.10 23.86
CA TYR A 16 -11.83 -1.08 24.08
C TYR A 16 -11.41 -1.91 25.31
N ASN A 17 -10.57 -1.34 26.17
CA ASN A 17 -10.04 -1.99 27.37
C ASN A 17 -9.50 -3.40 27.09
N THR A 18 -8.76 -3.55 26.00
CA THR A 18 -8.13 -4.79 25.58
C THR A 18 -6.66 -4.53 25.24
N THR A 19 -5.95 -5.55 24.77
CA THR A 19 -4.57 -5.40 24.32
C THR A 19 -4.48 -5.50 22.81
N TYR A 20 -3.49 -4.83 22.22
CA TYR A 20 -3.26 -4.93 20.78
C TYR A 20 -2.99 -6.39 20.37
N GLN A 21 -2.33 -7.20 21.21
CA GLN A 21 -2.10 -8.62 20.94
C GLN A 21 -3.43 -9.37 20.84
N ASN A 22 -4.40 -9.04 21.71
CA ASN A 22 -5.70 -9.67 21.66
C ASN A 22 -6.45 -9.27 20.39
N ILE A 23 -6.45 -7.99 20.03
CA ILE A 23 -7.03 -7.54 18.74
C ILE A 23 -6.34 -8.23 17.57
N MET A 24 -5.00 -8.31 17.57
CA MET A 24 -4.25 -9.00 16.52
C MET A 24 -4.67 -10.46 16.41
N ARG A 25 -4.74 -11.19 17.54
CA ARG A 25 -5.19 -12.58 17.58
C ARG A 25 -6.63 -12.76 17.11
N LEU A 26 -7.53 -11.84 17.46
CA LEU A 26 -8.94 -11.87 17.03
C LEU A 26 -9.12 -11.65 15.53
N ASN A 27 -8.14 -11.04 14.86
CA ASN A 27 -8.21 -10.66 13.46
C ASN A 27 -7.14 -11.35 12.59
N GLY A 28 -6.39 -12.31 13.14
CA GLY A 28 -5.32 -13.01 12.41
C GLY A 28 -4.18 -12.09 11.96
N LEU A 29 -3.93 -10.97 12.66
CA LEU A 29 -2.88 -10.04 12.30
C LEU A 29 -1.53 -10.53 12.83
N ASN A 30 -0.55 -10.66 11.94
CA ASN A 30 0.82 -11.00 12.29
C ASN A 30 1.69 -9.76 12.56
N ASN A 31 1.15 -8.55 12.37
CA ASN A 31 1.86 -7.29 12.59
C ASN A 31 0.92 -6.20 13.13
N PHE A 32 1.49 -5.11 13.62
CA PHE A 32 0.83 -3.98 14.29
C PHE A 32 0.19 -2.97 13.31
N PHE A 33 0.38 -3.17 12.01
CA PHE A 33 -0.17 -2.29 10.99
C PHE A 33 -1.67 -2.56 10.79
N ILE A 34 -2.46 -1.51 10.95
CA ILE A 34 -3.89 -1.48 10.68
C ILE A 34 -4.20 -0.31 9.76
N TYR A 35 -5.20 -0.48 8.90
CA TYR A 35 -5.51 0.49 7.85
C TYR A 35 -6.91 1.06 8.05
N PRO A 36 -7.12 2.39 7.91
CA PRO A 36 -8.45 2.99 7.97
C PRO A 36 -9.45 2.28 7.04
N GLY A 37 -10.66 2.03 7.52
CA GLY A 37 -11.69 1.23 6.83
C GLY A 37 -11.63 -0.26 7.16
N GLN A 38 -10.52 -0.77 7.71
CA GLN A 38 -10.43 -2.15 8.17
C GLN A 38 -11.39 -2.38 9.34
N THR A 39 -12.20 -3.44 9.26
CA THR A 39 -13.05 -3.84 10.38
C THR A 39 -12.27 -4.77 11.30
N LEU A 40 -11.94 -4.28 12.48
CA LEU A 40 -11.29 -5.03 13.54
C LEU A 40 -12.30 -5.54 14.56
N ARG A 41 -12.17 -6.81 14.89
CA ARG A 41 -12.76 -7.43 16.07
C ARG A 41 -11.97 -7.00 17.30
N VAL A 42 -12.61 -6.22 18.16
CA VAL A 42 -12.00 -5.61 19.35
C VAL A 42 -12.45 -6.26 20.67
N SER A 43 -13.41 -7.17 20.58
CA SER A 43 -13.94 -7.96 21.69
C SER A 43 -14.51 -9.30 21.18
N GLY A 44 -14.62 -10.29 22.06
CA GLY A 44 -15.11 -11.64 21.76
C GLY A 44 -14.03 -12.73 21.85
N THR A 45 -14.45 -13.99 21.72
CA THR A 45 -13.54 -15.14 21.59
C THR A 45 -12.99 -15.22 20.17
N ALA A 46 -11.71 -15.61 20.03
CA ALA A 46 -11.06 -15.75 18.74
C ALA A 46 -11.84 -16.74 17.88
N SER A 47 -12.44 -16.25 16.79
CA SER A 47 -13.04 -17.15 15.82
C SER A 47 -11.91 -17.60 14.92
N SER A 48 -11.53 -18.86 15.07
CA SER A 48 -10.87 -19.62 14.02
C SER A 48 -11.80 -19.63 12.82
N SER A 49 -11.67 -18.65 11.93
CA SER A 49 -12.35 -18.62 10.63
C SER A 49 -11.28 -18.81 9.56
N SER A 50 -10.96 -20.08 9.34
CA SER A 50 -10.67 -20.59 8.01
C SER A 50 -11.84 -20.23 7.09
N ASN A 51 -11.59 -19.38 6.09
CA ASN A 51 -12.31 -19.30 4.82
C ASN A 51 -11.44 -18.44 3.88
N THR A 52 -10.62 -19.02 3.01
CA THR A 52 -10.99 -19.42 1.63
C THR A 52 -12.08 -18.53 1.03
N ASN A 53 -11.65 -17.53 0.27
CA ASN A 53 -12.35 -17.11 -0.93
C ASN A 53 -11.33 -17.09 -2.07
N SER A 54 -10.98 -18.30 -2.51
CA SER A 54 -10.45 -18.53 -3.86
C SER A 54 -11.60 -18.28 -4.82
N THR A 55 -11.71 -17.06 -5.35
CA THR A 55 -12.46 -16.84 -6.57
C THR A 55 -11.51 -17.08 -7.72
N SER A 56 -11.49 -18.33 -8.19
CA SER A 56 -10.91 -18.69 -9.47
C SER A 56 -11.52 -17.79 -10.55
N SER A 57 -10.67 -17.01 -11.21
CA SER A 57 -10.99 -16.39 -12.49
C SER A 57 -9.78 -16.57 -13.39
N SER A 58 -10.02 -17.34 -14.45
CA SER A 58 -9.10 -17.90 -15.41
C SER A 58 -8.04 -16.95 -15.94
N SER A 59 -6.81 -17.46 -15.98
CA SER A 59 -5.80 -17.30 -17.02
C SER A 59 -6.11 -16.30 -18.15
N ASN A 60 -5.47 -15.14 -18.09
CA ASN A 60 -4.99 -14.41 -19.27
C ASN A 60 -3.67 -13.73 -18.90
N TYR A 61 -2.62 -14.03 -19.67
CA TYR A 61 -1.27 -13.48 -19.53
C TYR A 61 -1.23 -12.02 -20.03
N TYR A 62 -2.05 -11.17 -19.42
CA TYR A 62 -1.97 -9.72 -19.52
C TYR A 62 -1.77 -9.19 -18.10
N TYR A 63 -0.73 -8.38 -17.92
CA TYR A 63 -0.33 -7.77 -16.65
C TYR A 63 -1.51 -7.06 -15.98
N HIS A 64 -2.24 -7.79 -15.13
CA HIS A 64 -3.43 -7.29 -14.47
C HIS A 64 -2.98 -6.46 -13.27
N THR A 65 -2.58 -5.21 -13.51
CA THR A 65 -2.30 -4.29 -12.40
C THR A 65 -3.63 -3.76 -11.87
N PRO A 66 -3.89 -3.84 -10.56
CA PRO A 66 -5.08 -3.23 -9.99
C PRO A 66 -5.10 -1.71 -10.25
N ILE A 67 -6.29 -1.13 -10.35
CA ILE A 67 -6.48 0.31 -10.50
C ILE A 67 -7.37 0.78 -9.36
N PHE A 68 -6.88 1.73 -8.58
CA PHE A 68 -7.61 2.33 -7.46
C PHE A 68 -8.07 3.74 -7.83
N ASN A 69 -9.32 4.06 -7.49
CA ASN A 69 -9.87 5.41 -7.64
C ASN A 69 -9.94 6.12 -6.28
N HIS A 70 -8.81 6.14 -5.55
CA HIS A 70 -8.71 6.79 -4.24
C HIS A 70 -8.41 8.28 -4.39
N ARG A 71 -8.78 9.08 -3.39
CA ARG A 71 -8.31 10.47 -3.28
C ARG A 71 -6.87 10.44 -2.75
N ASN A 72 -6.05 11.38 -3.20
CA ASN A 72 -4.69 11.53 -2.71
C ASN A 72 -4.72 12.06 -1.27
N LEU A 73 -4.37 11.22 -0.31
CA LEU A 73 -4.26 11.58 1.11
C LEU A 73 -2.80 11.73 1.56
N TYR A 74 -1.83 11.67 0.65
CA TYR A 74 -0.45 11.97 0.96
C TYR A 74 -0.25 13.47 1.19
N ASP A 75 0.76 13.83 1.98
CA ASP A 75 1.06 15.23 2.24
C ASP A 75 1.61 15.90 0.97
N TRP A 76 1.07 17.07 0.63
CA TRP A 76 1.49 17.84 -0.53
C TRP A 76 2.98 18.17 -0.44
N GLY A 77 3.71 17.93 -1.54
CA GLY A 77 5.17 18.12 -1.58
C GLY A 77 5.98 16.89 -1.15
N GLN A 78 5.37 15.73 -0.89
CA GLN A 78 6.09 14.46 -0.67
C GLN A 78 6.23 13.64 -1.96
N CYS A 79 7.25 12.77 -2.02
CA CYS A 79 7.48 11.88 -3.16
C CYS A 79 6.27 10.96 -3.43
N THR A 80 5.64 10.46 -2.36
CA THR A 80 4.42 9.64 -2.40
C THR A 80 3.23 10.39 -3.01
N TRP A 81 3.05 11.67 -2.69
CA TRP A 81 1.99 12.51 -3.25
C TRP A 81 2.15 12.73 -4.76
N HIS A 82 3.37 13.01 -5.21
CA HIS A 82 3.67 13.22 -6.63
C HIS A 82 3.40 11.95 -7.45
N VAL A 83 3.93 10.81 -7.01
CA VAL A 83 3.76 9.54 -7.73
C VAL A 83 2.30 9.11 -7.75
N PHE A 84 1.56 9.29 -6.65
CA PHE A 84 0.13 9.03 -6.60
C PHE A 84 -0.62 9.81 -7.68
N ASN A 85 -0.36 11.12 -7.80
CA ASN A 85 -1.02 11.95 -8.79
C ASN A 85 -0.62 11.59 -10.22
N ARG A 86 0.67 11.32 -10.49
CA ARG A 86 1.12 10.89 -11.83
C ARG A 86 0.45 9.57 -12.24
N ARG A 87 0.34 8.61 -11.32
CA ARG A 87 -0.39 7.35 -11.54
C ARG A 87 -1.87 7.56 -11.81
N ALA A 88 -2.52 8.45 -11.05
CA ALA A 88 -3.92 8.82 -11.28
C ALA A 88 -4.14 9.52 -12.64
N GLN A 89 -3.22 10.39 -13.06
CA GLN A 89 -3.28 11.11 -14.36
C GLN A 89 -3.28 10.17 -15.57
N ILE A 90 -2.57 9.03 -15.48
CA ILE A 90 -2.55 8.02 -16.54
C ILE A 90 -3.67 6.97 -16.40
N GLY A 91 -4.64 7.19 -15.51
CA GLY A 91 -5.73 6.25 -15.24
C GLY A 91 -5.28 4.96 -14.54
N LYS A 92 -4.06 4.91 -14.00
CA LYS A 92 -3.51 3.77 -13.25
C LYS A 92 -3.37 4.12 -11.77
N GLY A 93 -4.40 4.74 -11.20
CA GLY A 93 -4.41 5.14 -9.80
C GLY A 93 -4.02 4.00 -8.86
N ILE A 94 -3.34 4.38 -7.78
CA ILE A 94 -2.81 3.46 -6.77
C ILE A 94 -3.53 3.67 -5.43
N SER A 95 -3.34 2.77 -4.49
CA SER A 95 -3.95 2.93 -3.18
C SER A 95 -3.25 4.04 -2.40
N THR A 96 -4.03 4.95 -1.79
CA THR A 96 -3.48 5.98 -0.90
C THR A 96 -3.01 5.41 0.45
N TYR A 97 -3.22 4.11 0.69
CA TYR A 97 -2.98 3.44 1.96
C TYR A 97 -1.62 2.71 2.01
N TRP A 98 -0.72 2.98 1.06
CA TRP A 98 0.62 2.42 1.05
C TRP A 98 1.59 3.12 2.01
N TRP A 99 1.17 4.23 2.63
CA TRP A 99 1.97 5.01 3.57
C TRP A 99 3.32 5.43 2.98
N ASN A 100 4.43 5.20 3.68
CA ASN A 100 5.77 5.65 3.31
C ASN A 100 6.32 4.91 2.10
N ALA A 101 7.21 5.56 1.37
CA ALA A 101 7.80 5.06 0.13
C ALA A 101 8.49 3.69 0.28
N ASN A 102 9.16 3.44 1.41
CA ASN A 102 9.76 2.14 1.75
C ASN A 102 8.76 0.98 1.95
N ASN A 103 7.45 1.25 1.98
CA ASN A 103 6.41 0.23 2.14
C ASN A 103 5.59 0.04 0.86
N TRP A 104 5.84 0.84 -0.18
CA TRP A 104 5.07 0.78 -1.42
C TRP A 104 5.25 -0.54 -2.15
N ASP A 105 6.43 -1.14 -2.10
CA ASP A 105 6.71 -2.48 -2.65
C ASP A 105 5.83 -3.56 -1.98
N ASN A 106 5.83 -3.61 -0.65
CA ASN A 106 5.13 -4.59 0.17
C ASN A 106 3.61 -4.40 0.07
N ALA A 107 3.14 -3.15 0.12
CA ALA A 107 1.72 -2.85 0.03
C ALA A 107 1.18 -3.05 -1.40
N ALA A 108 1.94 -2.66 -2.42
CA ALA A 108 1.54 -2.90 -3.80
C ALA A 108 1.52 -4.39 -4.13
N ALA A 109 2.50 -5.18 -3.68
CA ALA A 109 2.48 -6.64 -3.82
C ALA A 109 1.21 -7.26 -3.19
N ARG A 110 0.81 -6.79 -2.00
CA ARG A 110 -0.41 -7.25 -1.31
C ARG A 110 -1.70 -6.85 -2.04
N ASP A 111 -1.71 -5.68 -2.66
CA ASP A 111 -2.83 -5.22 -3.49
C ASP A 111 -2.89 -5.92 -4.86
N GLY A 112 -1.90 -6.76 -5.19
CA GLY A 112 -1.85 -7.53 -6.44
C GLY A 112 -1.04 -6.89 -7.55
N TYR A 113 -0.23 -5.86 -7.26
CA TYR A 113 0.74 -5.35 -8.22
C TYR A 113 1.91 -6.31 -8.40
N ARG A 114 2.41 -6.33 -9.63
CA ARG A 114 3.68 -6.98 -9.94
C ARG A 114 4.82 -6.08 -9.50
N ILE A 115 5.70 -6.63 -8.66
CA ILE A 115 6.94 -6.00 -8.22
C ILE A 115 8.10 -6.73 -8.89
N ASP A 116 8.88 -6.00 -9.70
CA ASP A 116 10.00 -6.56 -10.44
C ASP A 116 10.99 -5.47 -10.87
N TYR A 117 12.09 -5.90 -11.49
CA TYR A 117 13.18 -5.04 -11.94
C TYR A 117 13.09 -4.65 -13.42
N HIS A 118 11.94 -4.85 -14.09
CA HIS A 118 11.72 -4.41 -15.47
C HIS A 118 10.90 -3.11 -15.50
N PRO A 119 11.55 -1.94 -15.52
CA PRO A 119 10.83 -0.68 -15.56
C PRO A 119 10.05 -0.55 -16.87
N THR A 120 8.84 -0.02 -16.77
CA THR A 120 7.99 0.31 -17.93
C THR A 120 7.45 1.72 -17.77
N VAL A 121 7.10 2.39 -18.86
CA VAL A 121 6.52 3.74 -18.76
C VAL A 121 5.22 3.69 -17.94
N GLY A 122 5.16 4.52 -16.90
CA GLY A 122 4.08 4.55 -15.92
C GLY A 122 4.19 3.57 -14.76
N SER A 123 5.28 2.79 -14.67
CA SER A 123 5.62 2.05 -13.45
C SER A 123 6.16 2.99 -12.37
N ILE A 124 6.28 2.47 -11.15
CA ILE A 124 6.83 3.20 -10.02
C ILE A 124 8.19 2.61 -9.72
N ALA A 125 9.23 3.46 -9.71
CA ALA A 125 10.52 3.10 -9.15
C ALA A 125 10.44 3.33 -7.64
N GLN A 126 10.84 2.34 -6.86
CA GLN A 126 10.79 2.39 -5.41
C GLN A 126 12.16 2.01 -4.85
N SER A 127 12.54 2.63 -3.74
CA SER A 127 13.77 2.35 -3.02
C SER A 127 13.51 2.40 -1.51
N ASP A 128 14.07 1.44 -0.79
CA ASP A 128 14.06 1.43 0.68
C ASP A 128 15.20 2.29 1.27
N ALA A 129 16.02 2.92 0.44
CA ALA A 129 17.12 3.75 0.89
C ALA A 129 16.58 4.99 1.64
N GLY A 130 17.05 5.19 2.88
CA GLY A 130 16.64 6.28 3.76
C GLY A 130 15.53 5.89 4.75
N TYR A 131 15.28 6.73 5.75
CA TYR A 131 14.34 6.41 6.84
C TYR A 131 12.89 6.22 6.37
N TYR A 132 12.47 6.94 5.32
CA TYR A 132 11.13 6.87 4.74
C TYR A 132 11.09 6.14 3.38
N GLY A 133 12.25 5.72 2.87
CA GLY A 133 12.42 5.27 1.48
C GLY A 133 12.18 6.40 0.47
N HIS A 134 12.13 6.02 -0.80
CA HIS A 134 11.86 6.93 -1.90
C HIS A 134 11.06 6.28 -3.01
N VAL A 135 10.18 7.06 -3.65
CA VAL A 135 9.42 6.62 -4.82
C VAL A 135 9.47 7.68 -5.91
N ALA A 136 9.60 7.22 -7.15
CA ALA A 136 9.61 8.04 -8.33
C ALA A 136 8.74 7.42 -9.43
N PHE A 137 8.16 8.25 -10.28
CA PHE A 137 7.32 7.79 -11.39
C PHE A 137 8.17 7.64 -12.65
N VAL A 138 8.08 6.49 -13.34
CA VAL A 138 8.85 6.24 -14.57
C VAL A 138 8.19 6.93 -15.76
N GLU A 139 8.78 8.03 -16.21
CA GLU A 139 8.33 8.82 -17.36
C GLU A 139 8.76 8.21 -18.69
N ARG A 140 9.95 7.62 -18.73
CA ARG A 140 10.51 7.02 -19.94
C ARG A 140 11.46 5.89 -19.61
N VAL A 141 11.51 4.88 -20.48
CA VAL A 141 12.56 3.85 -20.49
C VAL A 141 13.30 4.00 -21.82
N ASN A 142 14.60 4.28 -21.76
CA ASN A 142 15.43 4.46 -22.95
C ASN A 142 15.89 3.08 -23.48
N SER A 143 16.28 3.02 -24.76
CA SER A 143 16.74 1.78 -25.41
C SER A 143 17.98 1.15 -24.76
N ASN A 144 18.79 1.95 -24.06
CA ASN A 144 19.96 1.50 -23.30
C ASN A 144 19.63 0.96 -21.89
N GLY A 145 18.35 0.86 -21.53
CA GLY A 145 17.90 0.38 -20.21
C GLY A 145 17.88 1.44 -19.10
N SER A 146 18.37 2.66 -19.36
CA SER A 146 18.22 3.78 -18.40
C SER A 146 16.78 4.28 -18.35
N ILE A 147 16.36 4.77 -17.19
CA ILE A 147 15.02 5.31 -16.98
C ILE A 147 15.07 6.82 -16.73
N LEU A 148 14.11 7.54 -17.29
CA LEU A 148 13.78 8.88 -16.85
C LEU A 148 12.67 8.76 -15.80
N VAL A 149 12.91 9.31 -14.62
CA VAL A 149 11.92 9.36 -13.56
C VAL A 149 11.52 10.80 -13.27
N SER A 150 10.27 11.01 -12.86
CA SER A 150 9.84 12.24 -12.22
C SER A 150 9.60 11.97 -10.72
N GLU A 151 10.18 12.81 -9.90
CA GLU A 151 10.14 12.72 -8.44
C GLU A 151 9.93 14.12 -7.85
N MET A 152 9.42 14.16 -6.62
CA MET A 152 9.22 15.42 -5.87
C MET A 152 9.78 15.24 -4.48
N ASN A 153 10.56 16.23 -4.03
CA ASN A 153 11.14 16.31 -2.69
C ASN A 153 11.96 15.06 -2.30
N PHE A 154 13.00 14.76 -3.09
CA PHE A 154 14.08 13.91 -2.64
C PHE A 154 14.90 14.69 -1.60
N SER A 155 14.50 14.65 -0.33
CA SER A 155 15.42 15.01 0.76
C SER A 155 16.30 13.80 1.04
N ALA A 156 17.44 13.73 0.33
CA ALA A 156 18.54 12.82 0.67
C ALA A 156 19.14 13.19 2.03
#